data_AF-A0A2P6M7Y8-F1
#
_entry.id   AF-A0A2P6M7Y8-F1
#
_cell.length_a   1.000
_cell.length_b   1.000
_cell.length_c   1.000
_cell.angle_alpha   90.00
_cell.angle_beta   90.00
_cell.angle_gamma   90.00
#
_symmetry.space_group_name_H-M   'P 1'
#
loop_
_entity.id
_entity.type
_entity.pdbx_description
1 polymer ?
#
loop_
_entity_poly.entity_id
_entity_poly.type
_entity_poly.pdbx_seq_one_letter_code
_entity_poly.pdbx_strand_id
1 'polypeptide(L)'
;MTTTTTQGLPGHIQALAHEAELHVRTGQRGAASAAWDRVLALSPGHAGALNFKGEEAMARGNIAEARRLFQAAAAGQPRMAIALANLARVRRMDGDLRGALAALDEAGKLEPSAYAVHFEKASIYEEQDRTRDAALAYEMALHLLPARAAAAPQLAELVSHARACVAANKDALSSFLDERLAGLRGAPGSRAMRRFEESLDINLGRKPAYVARPLMFNFPGLPAIAFFDREDFDWVPAVEAHTAAIQAELAQVLADDQSGFVPYVQTLPDEPAGQFAPLDRNPDWSAYFLWKHGKRIEEHARRCPATMAALDVAPQIRVANRAPAAMFSALKPHTHIPAHNGATNCRLTVHLPLIVPDNCRFRVGNQVRQWTPGELLIFDDTIEHEAWNDSDHLRVVLIFDIWHPMLTEVERELVRATQEGMMAYYGMDAPLGEF
;
A
#
# COMPACT_ATOMS: atom_id res chain seq x y z
N MET A 1 -53.40 0.65 -56.01
CA MET A 1 -52.98 1.64 -54.97
C MET A 1 -52.58 0.85 -53.74
N THR A 2 -51.27 0.70 -53.56
CA THR A 2 -50.62 0.00 -52.44
C THR A 2 -50.56 0.90 -51.22
N THR A 3 -51.38 0.63 -50.20
CA THR A 3 -51.16 1.13 -48.84
C THR A 3 -50.48 0.04 -48.04
N THR A 4 -49.16 -0.01 -48.13
CA THR A 4 -48.31 -0.78 -47.23
C THR A 4 -48.41 -0.12 -45.86
N THR A 5 -49.21 -0.69 -44.97
CA THR A 5 -49.22 -0.31 -43.55
C THR A 5 -47.82 -0.57 -43.02
N THR A 6 -47.10 0.50 -42.71
CA THR A 6 -45.80 0.47 -42.06
C THR A 6 -45.96 -0.10 -40.64
N GLN A 7 -46.16 -1.40 -40.52
CA GLN A 7 -45.91 -2.11 -39.26
C GLN A 7 -44.45 -1.82 -38.90
N GLY A 8 -44.25 -1.15 -37.77
CA GLY A 8 -42.98 -0.53 -37.40
C GLY A 8 -41.81 -1.49 -37.53
N LEU A 9 -41.03 -1.33 -38.60
CA LEU A 9 -39.80 -2.10 -38.79
C LEU A 9 -38.88 -1.83 -37.59
N PRO A 10 -38.19 -2.84 -37.03
CA PRO A 10 -37.30 -2.67 -35.88
C PRO A 10 -36.31 -1.50 -36.03
N GLY A 11 -35.81 -1.25 -37.25
CA GLY A 11 -34.91 -0.12 -37.54
C GLY A 11 -35.57 1.26 -37.44
N HIS A 12 -36.88 1.38 -37.68
CA HIS A 12 -37.61 2.64 -37.51
C HIS A 12 -37.82 2.99 -36.04
N ILE A 13 -38.17 1.99 -35.21
CA ILE A 13 -38.29 2.16 -33.75
C ILE A 13 -36.94 2.56 -33.16
N GLN A 14 -35.86 1.93 -33.60
CA GLN A 14 -34.50 2.24 -33.16
C GLN A 14 -34.05 3.65 -33.55
N ALA A 15 -34.41 4.12 -34.75
CA ALA A 15 -34.13 5.49 -35.19
C ALA A 15 -34.88 6.53 -34.34
N LEU A 16 -36.17 6.29 -34.06
CA LEU A 16 -36.97 7.17 -33.20
C LEU A 16 -36.46 7.17 -31.75
N ALA A 17 -36.03 6.01 -31.24
CA ALA A 17 -35.42 5.92 -29.92
C ALA A 17 -34.11 6.72 -29.84
N HIS A 18 -33.27 6.64 -30.87
CA HIS A 18 -32.02 7.41 -30.94
C HIS A 18 -32.27 8.93 -31.00
N GLU A 19 -33.26 9.37 -31.79
CA GLU A 19 -33.71 10.76 -31.83
C GLU A 19 -34.17 11.23 -30.45
N ALA A 20 -34.98 10.42 -29.76
CA ALA A 20 -35.45 10.74 -28.42
C ALA A 20 -34.30 10.84 -27.41
N GLU A 21 -33.34 9.90 -27.43
CA GLU A 21 -32.12 9.96 -26.60
C GLU A 21 -31.26 11.20 -26.88
N LEU A 22 -31.19 11.66 -28.13
CA LEU A 22 -30.50 12.90 -28.49
C LEU A 22 -31.21 14.12 -27.88
N HIS A 23 -32.53 14.17 -27.94
CA HIS A 23 -33.30 15.24 -27.28
C HIS A 23 -33.13 15.22 -25.75
N VAL A 24 -33.04 14.04 -25.13
CA VAL A 24 -32.72 13.91 -23.70
C VAL A 24 -31.34 14.51 -23.41
N ARG A 25 -30.30 14.12 -24.17
CA ARG A 25 -28.92 14.61 -23.98
C ARG A 25 -28.76 16.12 -24.18
N THR A 26 -29.59 16.71 -25.06
CA THR A 26 -29.56 18.15 -25.36
C THR A 26 -30.52 18.97 -24.48
N GLY A 27 -31.18 18.36 -23.50
CA GLY A 27 -32.06 19.03 -22.55
C GLY A 27 -33.44 19.41 -23.11
N GLN A 28 -33.78 18.98 -24.31
CA GLN A 28 -35.04 19.28 -25.00
C GLN A 28 -36.16 18.34 -24.52
N ARG A 29 -36.55 18.43 -23.23
CA ARG A 29 -37.46 17.48 -22.59
C ARG A 29 -38.81 17.32 -23.31
N GLY A 30 -39.41 18.40 -23.82
CA GLY A 30 -40.68 18.32 -24.55
C GLY A 30 -40.57 17.53 -25.86
N ALA A 31 -39.49 17.77 -26.63
CA ALA A 31 -39.22 17.03 -27.86
C ALA A 31 -38.88 15.55 -27.58
N ALA A 32 -38.10 15.27 -26.53
CA ALA A 32 -37.83 13.92 -26.07
C ALA A 32 -39.12 13.18 -25.70
N SER A 33 -40.02 13.83 -24.96
CA SER A 33 -41.31 13.26 -24.55
C SER A 33 -42.17 12.86 -25.76
N ALA A 34 -42.28 13.75 -26.75
CA ALA A 34 -43.03 13.49 -27.98
C ALA A 34 -42.41 12.39 -28.84
N ALA A 35 -41.08 12.35 -28.95
CA ALA A 35 -40.37 11.29 -29.66
C ALA A 35 -40.56 9.92 -28.96
N TRP A 36 -40.48 9.89 -27.63
CA TRP A 36 -40.77 8.67 -26.86
C TRP A 36 -42.23 8.23 -26.94
N ASP A 37 -43.20 9.14 -27.06
CA ASP A 37 -44.60 8.79 -27.30
C ASP A 37 -44.78 8.09 -28.65
N ARG A 38 -44.07 8.54 -29.70
CA ARG A 38 -44.07 7.85 -31.01
C ARG A 38 -43.46 6.46 -30.91
N VAL A 39 -42.40 6.29 -30.12
CA VAL A 39 -41.82 4.97 -29.85
C VAL A 39 -42.83 4.07 -29.12
N LEU A 40 -43.51 4.56 -28.09
CA LEU A 40 -44.51 3.79 -27.33
C LEU A 40 -45.76 3.45 -28.15
N ALA A 41 -46.15 4.30 -29.09
CA ALA A 41 -47.25 4.01 -30.02
C ALA A 41 -46.93 2.80 -30.94
N LEU A 42 -45.66 2.60 -31.29
CA LEU A 42 -45.19 1.49 -32.12
C LEU A 42 -44.75 0.28 -31.30
N SER A 43 -44.25 0.50 -30.09
CA SER A 43 -43.76 -0.53 -29.17
C SER A 43 -44.11 -0.15 -27.72
N PRO A 44 -45.30 -0.53 -27.23
CA PRO A 44 -45.76 -0.17 -25.88
C PRO A 44 -44.86 -0.69 -24.74
N GLY A 45 -44.07 -1.73 -25.01
CA GLY A 45 -43.15 -2.35 -24.06
C GLY A 45 -41.70 -1.84 -24.14
N HIS A 46 -41.42 -0.79 -24.92
CA HIS A 46 -40.05 -0.30 -25.13
C HIS A 46 -39.43 0.22 -23.82
N ALA A 47 -38.45 -0.51 -23.28
CA ALA A 47 -37.89 -0.29 -21.95
C ALA A 47 -37.36 1.14 -21.74
N GLY A 48 -36.60 1.68 -22.70
CA GLY A 48 -36.06 3.04 -22.60
C GLY A 48 -37.14 4.14 -22.60
N ALA A 49 -38.24 3.92 -23.33
CA ALA A 49 -39.32 4.88 -23.42
C ALA A 49 -40.18 4.86 -22.14
N LEU A 50 -40.47 3.65 -21.63
CA LEU A 50 -41.14 3.47 -20.34
C LEU A 50 -40.32 4.03 -19.19
N ASN A 51 -38.99 3.86 -19.19
CA ASN A 51 -38.10 4.47 -18.21
C ASN A 51 -38.20 6.00 -18.24
N PHE A 52 -38.10 6.61 -19.44
CA PHE A 52 -38.21 8.05 -19.58
C PHE A 52 -39.56 8.59 -19.08
N LYS A 53 -40.67 7.95 -19.46
CA LYS A 53 -42.01 8.34 -18.97
C LYS A 53 -42.15 8.16 -17.46
N GLY A 54 -41.51 7.14 -16.88
CA GLY A 54 -41.41 6.95 -15.45
C GLY A 54 -40.72 8.11 -14.75
N GLU A 55 -39.62 8.61 -15.31
CA GLU A 55 -38.91 9.79 -14.80
C GLU A 55 -39.78 11.06 -14.86
N GLU A 56 -40.54 11.26 -15.94
CA GLU A 56 -41.49 12.37 -16.04
C GLU A 56 -42.64 12.26 -15.03
N ALA A 57 -43.17 11.05 -14.81
CA ALA A 57 -44.19 10.81 -13.78
C ALA A 57 -43.66 11.09 -12.38
N MET A 58 -42.44 10.64 -12.07
CA MET A 58 -41.76 10.87 -10.80
C MET A 58 -41.49 12.37 -10.58
N ALA A 59 -41.04 13.10 -11.60
CA ALA A 59 -40.81 14.55 -11.53
C ALA A 59 -42.10 15.35 -11.27
N ARG A 60 -43.26 14.84 -11.67
CA ARG A 60 -44.58 15.40 -11.36
C ARG A 60 -45.13 14.98 -9.99
N GLY A 61 -44.38 14.19 -9.22
CA GLY A 61 -44.83 13.65 -7.94
C GLY A 61 -45.85 12.50 -8.04
N ASN A 62 -46.13 11.98 -9.24
CA ASN A 62 -47.04 10.85 -9.42
C ASN A 62 -46.29 9.52 -9.22
N ILE A 63 -46.06 9.17 -7.95
CA ILE A 63 -45.26 8.00 -7.53
C ILE A 63 -45.89 6.68 -7.99
N ALA A 64 -47.22 6.57 -7.94
CA ALA A 64 -47.92 5.36 -8.35
C ALA A 64 -47.74 5.07 -9.85
N GLU A 65 -47.86 6.09 -10.70
CA GLU A 65 -47.66 5.92 -12.13
C GLU A 65 -46.18 5.70 -12.47
N ALA A 66 -45.26 6.42 -11.82
CA ALA A 66 -43.83 6.21 -11.98
C ALA A 66 -43.43 4.76 -11.66
N ARG A 67 -43.96 4.20 -10.57
CA ARG A 67 -43.72 2.80 -10.18
C ARG A 67 -44.15 1.84 -11.28
N ARG A 68 -45.37 2.00 -11.78
CA ARG A 68 -45.93 1.14 -12.83
C ARG A 68 -45.07 1.19 -14.09
N LEU A 69 -44.64 2.38 -14.49
CA LEU A 69 -43.78 2.61 -15.66
C LEU A 69 -42.39 2.01 -15.47
N PHE A 70 -41.72 2.24 -14.33
CA PHE A 70 -40.41 1.65 -14.06
C PHE A 70 -40.45 0.13 -13.90
N GLN A 71 -41.51 -0.43 -13.32
CA GLN A 71 -41.69 -1.88 -13.24
C GLN A 71 -41.85 -2.50 -14.63
N ALA A 72 -42.62 -1.86 -15.51
CA ALA A 72 -42.74 -2.30 -16.91
C ALA A 72 -41.41 -2.14 -17.66
N ALA A 73 -40.67 -1.06 -17.44
CA ALA A 73 -39.35 -0.84 -18.04
C ALA A 73 -38.33 -1.91 -17.58
N ALA A 74 -38.29 -2.23 -16.29
CA ALA A 74 -37.39 -3.22 -15.71
C ALA A 74 -37.67 -4.67 -16.19
N ALA A 75 -38.91 -4.96 -16.57
CA ALA A 75 -39.33 -6.23 -17.17
C ALA A 75 -39.15 -6.27 -18.71
N GLY A 76 -38.90 -5.11 -19.34
CA GLY A 76 -38.73 -4.98 -20.78
C GLY A 76 -37.39 -5.50 -21.30
N GLN A 77 -37.24 -5.53 -22.63
CA GLN A 77 -35.99 -5.89 -23.30
C GLN A 77 -35.44 -4.73 -24.15
N PRO A 78 -34.11 -4.49 -24.12
CA PRO A 78 -33.13 -5.13 -23.23
C PRO A 78 -33.38 -4.76 -21.75
N ARG A 79 -33.00 -5.65 -20.81
CA ARG A 79 -33.04 -5.32 -19.38
C ARG A 79 -32.04 -4.20 -19.11
N MET A 80 -32.44 -3.19 -18.33
CA MET A 80 -31.66 -1.99 -18.07
C MET A 80 -31.41 -1.84 -16.56
N ALA A 81 -30.14 -1.71 -16.14
CA ALA A 81 -29.81 -1.47 -14.75
C ALA A 81 -30.37 -0.11 -14.26
N ILE A 82 -30.34 0.91 -15.12
CA ILE A 82 -30.91 2.23 -14.80
C ILE A 82 -32.42 2.19 -14.51
N ALA A 83 -33.18 1.34 -15.22
CA ALA A 83 -34.62 1.19 -14.96
C ALA A 83 -34.88 0.51 -13.60
N LEU A 84 -34.05 -0.45 -13.21
CA LEU A 84 -34.10 -1.08 -11.90
C LEU A 84 -33.69 -0.10 -10.78
N ALA A 85 -32.66 0.72 -10.99
CA ALA A 85 -32.26 1.77 -10.05
C ALA A 85 -33.36 2.83 -9.87
N ASN A 86 -34.01 3.25 -10.95
CA ASN A 86 -35.15 4.16 -10.90
C ASN A 86 -36.37 3.53 -10.20
N LEU A 87 -36.65 2.24 -10.46
CA LEU A 87 -37.68 1.50 -9.72
C LEU A 87 -37.37 1.46 -8.22
N ALA A 88 -36.10 1.27 -7.85
CA ALA A 88 -35.68 1.29 -6.46
C ALA A 88 -35.92 2.65 -5.79
N ARG A 89 -35.56 3.74 -6.47
CA ARG A 89 -35.79 5.11 -5.98
C ARG A 89 -37.28 5.37 -5.73
N VAL A 90 -38.16 4.99 -6.65
CA VAL A 90 -39.62 5.13 -6.47
C VAL A 90 -40.17 4.23 -5.38
N ARG A 91 -39.65 3.01 -5.21
CA ARG A 91 -40.03 2.13 -4.10
C ARG A 91 -39.64 2.71 -2.75
N ARG A 92 -38.43 3.30 -2.65
CA ARG A 92 -37.97 4.03 -1.46
C ARG A 92 -38.89 5.20 -1.12
N MET A 93 -39.29 6.01 -2.11
CA MET A 93 -40.21 7.15 -1.91
C MET A 93 -41.60 6.76 -1.37
N ASP A 94 -42.05 5.53 -1.63
CA ASP A 94 -43.32 4.99 -1.13
C ASP A 94 -43.15 4.14 0.15
N GLY A 95 -41.94 4.11 0.72
CA GLY A 95 -41.63 3.35 1.94
C GLY A 95 -41.33 1.86 1.73
N ASP A 96 -41.36 1.33 0.51
CA ASP A 96 -40.97 -0.06 0.20
C ASP A 96 -39.43 -0.20 0.11
N LEU A 97 -38.76 -0.03 1.25
CA LEU A 97 -37.29 -0.11 1.35
C LEU A 97 -36.77 -1.51 0.99
N ARG A 98 -37.51 -2.57 1.33
CA ARG A 98 -37.15 -3.95 0.98
C ARG A 98 -37.18 -4.17 -0.53
N GLY A 99 -38.25 -3.74 -1.19
CA GLY A 99 -38.37 -3.83 -2.63
C GLY A 99 -37.39 -2.90 -3.37
N ALA A 100 -36.99 -1.78 -2.76
CA ALA A 100 -35.94 -0.91 -3.28
C ALA A 100 -34.57 -1.60 -3.28
N LEU A 101 -34.16 -2.19 -2.14
CA LEU A 101 -32.91 -2.95 -2.04
C LEU A 101 -32.88 -4.13 -3.03
N ALA A 102 -33.98 -4.88 -3.16
CA ALA A 102 -34.06 -5.99 -4.11
C ALA A 102 -33.90 -5.53 -5.58
N ALA A 103 -34.45 -4.36 -5.92
CA ALA A 103 -34.28 -3.79 -7.26
C ALA A 103 -32.83 -3.30 -7.49
N LEU A 104 -32.17 -2.73 -6.48
CA LEU A 104 -30.75 -2.35 -6.53
C LEU A 104 -29.84 -3.58 -6.65
N ASP A 105 -30.15 -4.68 -5.97
CA ASP A 105 -29.41 -5.94 -6.10
C ASP A 105 -29.48 -6.49 -7.52
N GLU A 106 -30.65 -6.45 -8.15
CA GLU A 106 -30.80 -6.84 -9.56
C GLU A 106 -30.07 -5.87 -10.50
N ALA A 107 -30.09 -4.56 -10.22
CA ALA A 107 -29.35 -3.57 -11.00
C ALA A 107 -27.83 -3.84 -10.95
N GLY A 108 -27.28 -4.11 -9.77
CA GLY A 108 -25.86 -4.44 -9.59
C GLY A 108 -25.45 -5.76 -10.25
N LYS A 109 -26.37 -6.74 -10.39
CA LYS A 109 -26.10 -7.96 -11.17
C LYS A 109 -25.99 -7.68 -12.67
N LEU A 110 -26.78 -6.73 -13.19
CA LEU A 110 -26.73 -6.34 -14.60
C LEU A 110 -25.49 -5.47 -14.90
N GLU A 111 -25.13 -4.57 -13.98
CA GLU A 111 -23.97 -3.69 -14.11
C GLU A 111 -23.10 -3.75 -12.85
N PRO A 112 -22.18 -4.74 -12.75
CA PRO A 112 -21.34 -4.92 -11.56
C PRO A 112 -20.42 -3.74 -11.22
N SER A 113 -20.13 -2.87 -12.18
CA SER A 113 -19.30 -1.67 -11.98
C SER A 113 -20.10 -0.42 -11.58
N ALA A 114 -21.43 -0.51 -11.45
CA ALA A 114 -22.28 0.64 -11.17
C ALA A 114 -22.19 1.08 -9.69
N TYR A 115 -21.16 1.87 -9.36
CA TYR A 115 -20.93 2.37 -7.99
C TYR A 115 -22.12 3.13 -7.39
N ALA A 116 -22.94 3.79 -8.22
CA ALA A 116 -24.13 4.55 -7.78
C ALA A 116 -25.18 3.66 -7.10
N VAL A 117 -25.31 2.40 -7.54
CA VAL A 117 -26.22 1.41 -6.92
C VAL A 117 -25.83 1.17 -5.46
N HIS A 118 -24.53 1.10 -5.18
CA HIS A 118 -24.03 0.87 -3.83
C HIS A 118 -24.18 2.10 -2.91
N PHE A 119 -24.03 3.32 -3.44
CA PHE A 119 -24.37 4.54 -2.70
C PHE A 119 -25.86 4.59 -2.32
N GLU A 120 -26.76 4.25 -3.25
CA GLU A 120 -28.20 4.22 -2.99
C GLU A 120 -28.59 3.13 -1.97
N LYS A 121 -27.96 1.94 -2.04
CA LYS A 121 -28.13 0.89 -1.02
C LYS A 121 -27.68 1.38 0.36
N ALA A 122 -26.53 2.05 0.43
CA ALA A 122 -25.99 2.56 1.67
C ALA A 122 -26.94 3.57 2.33
N SER A 123 -27.47 4.52 1.55
CA SER A 123 -28.46 5.49 2.06
C SER A 123 -29.75 4.82 2.54
N ILE A 124 -30.23 3.77 1.89
CA ILE A 124 -31.39 3.00 2.39
C ILE A 124 -31.05 2.29 3.71
N TYR A 125 -29.84 1.76 3.86
CA TYR A 125 -29.43 1.16 5.13
C TYR A 125 -29.30 2.20 6.25
N GLU A 126 -28.84 3.42 5.96
CA GLU A 126 -28.83 4.53 6.92
C GLU A 126 -30.24 4.93 7.36
N GLU A 127 -31.21 5.00 6.45
CA GLU A 127 -32.63 5.23 6.79
C GLU A 127 -33.22 4.17 7.73
N GLN A 128 -32.60 3.00 7.80
CA GLN A 128 -32.99 1.88 8.65
C GLN A 128 -32.13 1.76 9.92
N ASP A 129 -31.25 2.72 10.20
CA ASP A 129 -30.24 2.66 11.27
C ASP A 129 -29.32 1.43 11.19
N ARG A 130 -29.21 0.82 10.00
CA ARG A 130 -28.36 -0.35 9.73
C ARG A 130 -26.94 0.08 9.36
N THR A 131 -26.27 0.71 10.32
CA THR A 131 -24.96 1.37 10.15
C THR A 131 -23.88 0.45 9.56
N ARG A 132 -23.81 -0.82 9.99
CA ARG A 132 -22.85 -1.80 9.45
C ARG A 132 -23.10 -2.13 7.98
N ASP A 133 -24.36 -2.34 7.61
CA ASP A 133 -24.74 -2.62 6.22
C ASP A 133 -24.51 -1.40 5.32
N ALA A 134 -24.80 -0.20 5.83
CA ALA A 134 -24.51 1.05 5.15
C ALA A 134 -23.01 1.19 4.86
N ALA A 135 -22.16 0.97 5.86
CA ALA A 135 -20.71 1.06 5.70
C ALA A 135 -20.16 0.03 4.69
N LEU A 136 -20.64 -1.22 4.71
CA LEU A 136 -20.25 -2.23 3.72
C LEU A 136 -20.66 -1.84 2.29
N ALA A 137 -21.86 -1.27 2.13
CA ALA A 137 -22.32 -0.76 0.84
C ALA A 137 -21.49 0.45 0.38
N TYR A 138 -21.17 1.39 1.29
CA TYR A 138 -20.27 2.51 0.99
C TYR A 138 -18.86 2.06 0.62
N GLU A 139 -18.31 1.05 1.30
CA GLU A 139 -16.99 0.52 0.97
C GLU A 139 -16.95 -0.05 -0.46
N MET A 140 -17.99 -0.79 -0.85
CA MET A 140 -18.14 -1.26 -2.23
C MET A 140 -18.29 -0.10 -3.22
N ALA A 141 -19.09 0.91 -2.89
CA ALA A 141 -19.26 2.09 -3.74
C ALA A 141 -17.92 2.81 -3.97
N LEU A 142 -17.13 3.02 -2.92
CA LEU A 142 -15.82 3.65 -2.98
C LEU A 142 -14.79 2.81 -3.74
N HIS A 143 -14.83 1.48 -3.60
CA HIS A 143 -13.95 0.56 -4.33
C HIS A 143 -14.19 0.61 -5.84
N LEU A 144 -15.46 0.68 -6.25
CA LEU A 144 -15.84 0.73 -7.67
C LEU A 144 -15.76 2.14 -8.29
N LEU A 145 -15.62 3.19 -7.46
CA LEU A 145 -15.65 4.58 -7.90
C LEU A 145 -14.40 4.94 -8.72
N PRO A 146 -14.52 5.33 -10.00
CA PRO A 146 -13.37 5.76 -10.79
C PRO A 146 -12.71 7.02 -10.21
N ALA A 147 -11.38 7.13 -10.31
CA ALA A 147 -10.62 8.27 -9.75
C ALA A 147 -11.13 9.65 -10.22
N ARG A 148 -11.51 9.77 -11.50
CA ARG A 148 -12.11 11.01 -12.05
C ARG A 148 -13.44 11.37 -11.39
N ALA A 149 -14.26 10.37 -11.07
CA ALA A 149 -15.54 10.57 -10.40
C ALA A 149 -15.33 10.92 -8.92
N ALA A 150 -14.35 10.28 -8.26
CA ALA A 150 -13.98 10.61 -6.88
C ALA A 150 -13.48 12.05 -6.71
N ALA A 151 -12.88 12.64 -7.75
CA ALA A 151 -12.43 14.03 -7.76
C ALA A 151 -13.50 15.05 -8.20
N ALA A 152 -14.70 14.60 -8.56
CA ALA A 152 -15.76 15.48 -9.04
C ALA A 152 -16.39 16.27 -7.86
N PRO A 153 -16.48 17.61 -7.93
CA PRO A 153 -17.02 18.42 -6.84
C PRO A 153 -18.43 18.02 -6.41
N GLN A 154 -19.25 17.52 -7.35
CA GLN A 154 -20.63 17.11 -7.09
C GLN A 154 -20.74 15.86 -6.20
N LEU A 155 -19.68 15.05 -6.13
CA LEU A 155 -19.64 13.83 -5.32
C LEU A 155 -18.80 14.01 -4.05
N ALA A 156 -18.16 15.17 -3.86
CA ALA A 156 -17.21 15.37 -2.76
C ALA A 156 -17.84 15.12 -1.39
N GLU A 157 -19.05 15.65 -1.14
CA GLU A 157 -19.76 15.45 0.12
C GLU A 157 -20.17 13.98 0.32
N LEU A 158 -20.75 13.35 -0.70
CA LEU A 158 -21.15 11.94 -0.67
C LEU A 158 -19.96 11.01 -0.43
N VAL A 159 -18.83 11.27 -1.09
CA VAL A 159 -17.59 10.49 -0.93
C VAL A 159 -16.99 10.71 0.45
N SER A 160 -17.01 11.94 0.97
CA SER A 160 -16.55 12.27 2.32
C SER A 160 -17.38 11.55 3.38
N HIS A 161 -18.71 11.62 3.26
CA HIS A 161 -19.65 10.91 4.14
C HIS A 161 -19.44 9.40 4.10
N ALA A 162 -19.37 8.81 2.91
CA ALA A 162 -19.11 7.38 2.73
C ALA A 162 -17.79 6.95 3.38
N ARG A 163 -16.71 7.74 3.21
CA ARG A 163 -15.42 7.46 3.87
C ARG A 163 -15.54 7.53 5.39
N ALA A 164 -16.29 8.49 5.93
CA ALA A 164 -16.52 8.60 7.36
C ALA A 164 -17.30 7.40 7.91
N CYS A 165 -18.37 6.96 7.23
CA CYS A 165 -19.13 5.77 7.63
C CYS A 165 -18.28 4.48 7.57
N VAL A 166 -17.46 4.33 6.53
CA VAL A 166 -16.52 3.19 6.41
C VAL A 166 -15.48 3.22 7.52
N ALA A 167 -14.89 4.38 7.82
CA ALA A 167 -13.93 4.54 8.90
C ALA A 167 -14.55 4.21 10.26
N ALA A 168 -15.72 4.79 10.57
CA ALA A 168 -16.43 4.52 11.83
C ALA A 168 -16.78 3.03 12.01
N ASN A 169 -17.17 2.34 10.93
CA ASN A 169 -17.42 0.90 10.99
C ASN A 169 -16.14 0.08 11.18
N LYS A 170 -15.01 0.51 10.59
CA LYS A 170 -13.70 -0.12 10.83
C LYS A 170 -13.24 0.04 12.27
N ASP A 171 -13.45 1.21 12.86
CA ASP A 171 -13.17 1.46 14.28
C ASP A 171 -14.05 0.58 15.18
N ALA A 172 -15.36 0.50 14.89
CA ALA A 172 -16.27 -0.37 15.63
C ALA A 172 -15.91 -1.86 15.50
N LEU A 173 -15.51 -2.31 14.30
CA LEU A 173 -15.02 -3.67 14.07
C LEU A 173 -13.73 -3.92 14.87
N SER A 174 -12.82 -2.94 14.91
CA SER A 174 -11.61 -3.03 15.71
C SER A 174 -11.94 -3.26 17.18
N SER A 175 -12.75 -2.40 17.80
CA SER A 175 -13.12 -2.54 19.21
C SER A 175 -13.79 -3.89 19.49
N PHE A 176 -14.69 -4.32 18.61
CA PHE A 176 -15.33 -5.62 18.71
C PHE A 176 -14.32 -6.79 18.67
N LEU A 177 -13.34 -6.74 17.78
CA LEU A 177 -12.30 -7.76 17.70
C LEU A 177 -11.37 -7.70 18.91
N ASP A 178 -10.99 -6.52 19.37
CA ASP A 178 -10.15 -6.34 20.55
C ASP A 178 -10.80 -6.96 21.79
N GLU A 179 -12.09 -6.70 22.03
CA GLU A 179 -12.87 -7.33 23.10
C GLU A 179 -12.96 -8.85 22.94
N ARG A 180 -13.27 -9.33 21.72
CA ARG A 180 -13.41 -10.77 21.43
C ARG A 180 -12.09 -11.53 21.64
N LEU A 181 -10.97 -10.89 21.35
CA LEU A 181 -9.64 -11.49 21.39
C LEU A 181 -8.94 -11.27 22.75
N ALA A 182 -9.48 -10.43 23.63
CA ALA A 182 -8.87 -10.08 24.92
C ALA A 182 -8.44 -11.31 25.74
N GLY A 183 -9.29 -12.33 25.81
CA GLY A 183 -9.00 -13.57 26.56
C GLY A 183 -8.02 -14.54 25.88
N LEU A 184 -7.66 -14.29 24.62
CA LEU A 184 -6.71 -15.09 23.83
C LEU A 184 -5.33 -14.43 23.74
N ARG A 185 -5.22 -13.14 24.09
CA ARG A 185 -3.96 -12.39 24.03
C ARG A 185 -2.97 -12.98 25.04
N GLY A 186 -1.80 -13.34 24.54
CA GLY A 186 -0.67 -13.83 25.35
C GLY A 186 0.14 -12.70 25.97
N ALA A 187 1.39 -12.99 26.35
CA ALA A 187 2.29 -12.01 26.93
C ALA A 187 2.50 -10.81 25.98
N PRO A 188 2.25 -9.57 26.44
CA PRO A 188 2.50 -8.37 25.66
C PRO A 188 3.94 -8.33 25.15
N GLY A 189 4.12 -7.93 23.90
CA GLY A 189 5.45 -7.83 23.29
C GLY A 189 6.10 -9.16 22.92
N SER A 190 5.49 -10.33 23.19
CA SER A 190 6.01 -11.62 22.69
C SER A 190 5.99 -11.71 21.16
N ARG A 191 6.85 -12.54 20.56
CA ARG A 191 6.95 -12.72 19.09
C ARG A 191 5.59 -13.00 18.45
N ALA A 192 4.79 -13.89 19.05
CA ALA A 192 3.46 -14.23 18.57
C ALA A 192 2.51 -13.03 18.61
N MET A 193 2.50 -12.28 19.73
CA MET A 193 1.63 -11.11 19.86
C MET A 193 2.05 -9.99 18.90
N ARG A 194 3.33 -9.66 18.79
CA ARG A 194 3.80 -8.61 17.85
C ARG A 194 3.35 -8.88 16.41
N ARG A 195 3.49 -10.13 15.94
CA ARG A 195 3.06 -10.55 14.59
C ARG A 195 1.55 -10.49 14.41
N PHE A 196 0.79 -10.95 15.40
CA PHE A 196 -0.67 -10.97 15.31
C PHE A 196 -1.27 -9.56 15.39
N GLU A 197 -0.77 -8.70 16.27
CA GLU A 197 -1.21 -7.30 16.35
C GLU A 197 -0.93 -6.56 15.05
N GLU A 198 0.27 -6.73 14.47
CA GLU A 198 0.58 -6.13 13.17
C GLU A 198 -0.35 -6.68 12.07
N SER A 199 -0.64 -7.98 12.07
CA SER A 199 -1.60 -8.59 11.15
C SER A 199 -3.01 -7.99 11.30
N LEU A 200 -3.47 -7.83 12.53
CA LEU A 200 -4.78 -7.24 12.81
C LEU A 200 -4.83 -5.77 12.37
N ASP A 201 -3.79 -5.00 12.63
CA ASP A 201 -3.67 -3.61 12.17
C ASP A 201 -3.72 -3.50 10.64
N ILE A 202 -3.05 -4.40 9.92
CA ILE A 202 -3.08 -4.43 8.45
C ILE A 202 -4.48 -4.78 7.93
N ASN A 203 -5.12 -5.81 8.48
CA ASN A 203 -6.45 -6.24 8.04
C ASN A 203 -7.55 -5.21 8.35
N LEU A 204 -7.37 -4.41 9.40
CA LEU A 204 -8.26 -3.30 9.73
C LEU A 204 -7.92 -2.00 8.99
N GLY A 205 -6.85 -1.98 8.20
CA GLY A 205 -6.40 -0.80 7.45
C GLY A 205 -5.77 0.29 8.31
N ARG A 206 -5.39 -0.02 9.56
CA ARG A 206 -4.68 0.90 10.46
C ARG A 206 -3.22 1.08 10.06
N LYS A 207 -2.64 0.05 9.44
CA LYS A 207 -1.26 0.04 8.94
C LYS A 207 -1.21 -0.53 7.52
N PRO A 208 -0.30 -0.05 6.66
CA PRO A 208 -0.07 -0.67 5.36
C PRO A 208 0.63 -2.03 5.51
N ALA A 209 0.46 -2.90 4.52
CA ALA A 209 1.28 -4.10 4.38
C ALA A 209 2.61 -3.73 3.71
N TYR A 210 3.71 -3.94 4.44
CA TYR A 210 5.05 -3.83 3.87
C TYR A 210 5.51 -5.19 3.33
N VAL A 211 6.17 -5.16 2.18
CA VAL A 211 6.78 -6.34 1.54
C VAL A 211 8.24 -6.05 1.24
N ALA A 212 9.07 -7.09 1.23
CA ALA A 212 10.44 -7.02 0.74
C ALA A 212 10.46 -6.62 -0.73
N ARG A 213 11.30 -5.63 -1.08
CA ARG A 213 11.50 -5.09 -2.43
C ARG A 213 13.00 -4.93 -2.71
N PRO A 214 13.75 -6.04 -2.88
CA PRO A 214 15.17 -5.97 -3.21
C PRO A 214 15.41 -5.22 -4.52
N LEU A 215 16.41 -4.35 -4.56
CA LEU A 215 16.73 -3.54 -5.75
C LEU A 215 17.47 -4.32 -6.84
N MET A 216 18.10 -5.45 -6.52
CA MET A 216 18.92 -6.21 -7.47
C MET A 216 18.60 -7.70 -7.49
N PHE A 217 18.78 -8.40 -6.36
CA PHE A 217 18.71 -9.86 -6.34
C PHE A 217 17.71 -10.35 -5.32
N ASN A 218 16.67 -11.03 -5.81
CA ASN A 218 15.63 -11.63 -5.00
C ASN A 218 15.77 -13.15 -4.96
N PHE A 219 15.81 -13.72 -3.77
CA PHE A 219 15.74 -15.16 -3.53
C PHE A 219 14.35 -15.52 -2.98
N PRO A 220 13.49 -16.18 -3.78
CA PRO A 220 12.13 -16.53 -3.36
C PRO A 220 12.11 -17.50 -2.17
N GLY A 221 11.06 -17.43 -1.35
CA GLY A 221 10.85 -18.36 -0.23
C GLY A 221 11.51 -17.96 1.09
N LEU A 222 12.36 -16.92 1.09
CA LEU A 222 12.85 -16.30 2.32
C LEU A 222 11.75 -15.45 2.98
N PRO A 223 11.61 -15.47 4.31
CA PRO A 223 10.61 -14.67 5.01
C PRO A 223 11.01 -13.19 5.04
N ALA A 224 10.08 -12.32 4.69
CA ALA A 224 10.22 -10.88 4.86
C ALA A 224 9.89 -10.50 6.31
N ILE A 225 10.91 -10.46 7.18
CA ILE A 225 10.78 -10.11 8.59
C ILE A 225 11.48 -8.77 8.85
N ALA A 226 10.71 -7.77 9.28
CA ALA A 226 11.22 -6.42 9.52
C ALA A 226 12.37 -6.40 10.52
N PHE A 227 12.23 -7.09 11.66
CA PHE A 227 13.32 -7.25 12.61
C PHE A 227 13.34 -8.70 13.10
N PHE A 228 14.49 -9.34 12.95
CA PHE A 228 14.74 -10.64 13.54
C PHE A 228 15.03 -10.48 15.03
N ASP A 229 14.67 -11.50 15.79
CA ASP A 229 14.88 -11.52 17.24
C ASP A 229 16.32 -11.97 17.53
N ARG A 230 16.98 -11.31 18.49
CA ARG A 230 18.40 -11.51 18.79
C ARG A 230 18.68 -12.95 19.23
N GLU A 231 17.75 -13.54 19.97
CA GLU A 231 17.82 -14.90 20.46
C GLU A 231 17.76 -15.98 19.37
N ASP A 232 17.44 -15.62 18.11
CA ASP A 232 17.48 -16.56 16.99
C ASP A 232 18.91 -16.79 16.47
N PHE A 233 19.93 -16.11 17.03
CA PHE A 233 21.30 -16.12 16.54
C PHE A 233 22.32 -16.41 17.66
N ASP A 234 22.94 -17.59 17.64
CA ASP A 234 23.90 -18.03 18.66
C ASP A 234 25.17 -17.16 18.75
N TRP A 235 25.52 -16.43 17.68
CA TRP A 235 26.70 -15.57 17.62
C TRP A 235 26.48 -14.17 18.22
N VAL A 236 25.22 -13.76 18.44
CA VAL A 236 24.87 -12.42 18.93
C VAL A 236 25.53 -12.10 20.27
N PRO A 237 25.45 -12.95 21.32
CA PRO A 237 26.04 -12.63 22.62
C PRO A 237 27.55 -12.41 22.55
N ALA A 238 28.24 -13.14 21.66
CA ALA A 238 29.68 -13.00 21.49
C ALA A 238 30.05 -11.66 20.84
N VAL A 239 29.28 -11.19 19.86
CA VAL A 239 29.47 -9.84 19.26
C VAL A 239 29.14 -8.73 20.25
N GLU A 240 28.02 -8.84 20.97
CA GLU A 240 27.61 -7.85 21.99
C GLU A 240 28.64 -7.76 23.14
N ALA A 241 29.33 -8.85 23.48
CA ALA A 241 30.40 -8.81 24.49
C ALA A 241 31.57 -7.90 24.10
N HIS A 242 31.76 -7.60 22.81
CA HIS A 242 32.79 -6.68 22.33
C HIS A 242 32.39 -5.20 22.38
N THR A 243 31.13 -4.85 22.71
CA THR A 243 30.62 -3.47 22.60
C THR A 243 31.50 -2.43 23.28
N ALA A 244 31.92 -2.66 24.53
CA ALA A 244 32.72 -1.69 25.27
C ALA A 244 34.10 -1.44 24.61
N ALA A 245 34.72 -2.49 24.08
CA ALA A 245 35.98 -2.37 23.35
C ALA A 245 35.80 -1.65 22.00
N ILE A 246 34.72 -1.96 21.28
CA ILE A 246 34.36 -1.29 20.02
C ILE A 246 34.09 0.21 20.25
N GLN A 247 33.39 0.57 21.33
CA GLN A 247 33.16 1.97 21.69
C GLN A 247 34.48 2.71 21.98
N ALA A 248 35.44 2.05 22.65
CA ALA A 248 36.76 2.64 22.90
C ALA A 248 37.55 2.86 21.60
N GLU A 249 37.51 1.91 20.67
CA GLU A 249 38.12 2.05 19.34
C GLU A 249 37.46 3.18 18.55
N LEU A 250 36.13 3.24 18.53
CA LEU A 250 35.40 4.32 17.88
C LEU A 250 35.76 5.68 18.46
N ALA A 251 35.88 5.80 19.79
CA ALA A 251 36.26 7.05 20.43
C ALA A 251 37.67 7.51 20.00
N GLN A 252 38.62 6.58 19.85
CA GLN A 252 39.96 6.87 19.32
C GLN A 252 39.91 7.28 17.84
N VAL A 253 39.13 6.59 17.01
CA VAL A 253 38.95 6.97 15.59
C VAL A 253 38.35 8.37 15.47
N LEU A 254 37.33 8.70 16.26
CA LEU A 254 36.71 10.03 16.26
C LEU A 254 37.66 11.13 16.77
N ALA A 255 38.64 10.79 17.62
CA ALA A 255 39.65 11.75 18.08
C ALA A 255 40.79 11.93 17.07
N ASP A 256 41.28 10.84 16.49
CA ASP A 256 42.58 10.80 15.81
C ASP A 256 42.49 10.65 14.28
N ASP A 257 41.33 10.27 13.73
CA ASP A 257 41.17 9.94 12.31
C ASP A 257 39.77 10.31 11.76
N GLN A 258 39.33 11.53 12.04
CA GLN A 258 38.08 12.05 11.48
C GLN A 258 38.09 12.09 9.95
N SER A 259 39.27 12.20 9.33
CA SER A 259 39.44 12.18 7.87
C SER A 259 39.03 10.85 7.23
N GLY A 260 39.06 9.74 7.97
CA GLY A 260 38.60 8.46 7.46
C GLY A 260 37.08 8.35 7.33
N PHE A 261 36.30 9.25 7.97
CA PHE A 261 34.87 9.36 7.73
C PHE A 261 34.60 10.07 6.41
N VAL A 262 34.10 9.32 5.43
CA VAL A 262 33.70 9.87 4.13
C VAL A 262 32.18 9.93 4.04
N PRO A 263 31.59 10.89 3.28
CA PRO A 263 30.16 10.88 3.00
C PRO A 263 29.68 9.52 2.50
N TYR A 264 28.56 9.02 3.03
CA TYR A 264 28.06 7.71 2.68
C TYR A 264 27.54 7.68 1.24
N VAL A 265 26.68 8.63 0.91
CA VAL A 265 26.11 8.79 -0.44
C VAL A 265 27.13 9.52 -1.30
N GLN A 266 27.51 8.90 -2.42
CA GLN A 266 28.46 9.45 -3.38
C GLN A 266 27.97 9.14 -4.81
N THR A 267 26.87 9.77 -5.20
CA THR A 267 26.19 9.55 -6.48
C THR A 267 27.15 9.79 -7.65
N LEU A 268 27.14 8.92 -8.65
CA LEU A 268 28.02 9.10 -9.81
C LEU A 268 27.59 10.34 -10.63
N PRO A 269 28.53 11.02 -11.33
CA PRO A 269 28.22 12.28 -12.04
C PRO A 269 27.07 12.19 -13.05
N ASP A 270 26.86 11.02 -13.66
CA ASP A 270 25.85 10.79 -14.69
C ASP A 270 24.55 10.16 -14.16
N GLU A 271 24.45 9.92 -12.85
CA GLU A 271 23.25 9.36 -12.22
C GLU A 271 22.25 10.47 -11.87
N PRO A 272 20.95 10.26 -12.14
CA PRO A 272 19.94 11.23 -11.78
C PRO A 272 19.87 11.42 -10.27
N ALA A 273 19.63 12.66 -9.83
CA ALA A 273 19.42 12.98 -8.43
C ALA A 273 18.22 12.19 -7.89
N GLY A 274 18.52 11.18 -7.06
CA GLY A 274 17.52 10.34 -6.41
C GLY A 274 17.03 10.94 -5.09
N GLN A 275 16.29 10.14 -4.33
CA GLN A 275 15.80 10.48 -2.99
C GLN A 275 16.91 10.89 -1.99
N PHE A 276 18.16 10.46 -2.22
CA PHE A 276 19.31 10.81 -1.40
C PHE A 276 20.03 12.10 -1.82
N ALA A 277 19.51 12.87 -2.78
CA ALA A 277 20.16 14.10 -3.24
C ALA A 277 20.55 15.09 -2.11
N PRO A 278 19.76 15.27 -1.03
CA PRO A 278 20.19 16.13 0.10
C PRO A 278 21.40 15.60 0.90
N LEU A 279 21.70 14.31 0.77
CA LEU A 279 22.79 13.61 1.47
C LEU A 279 23.97 13.29 0.54
N ASP A 280 23.88 13.54 -0.77
CA ASP A 280 24.98 13.27 -1.71
C ASP A 280 26.21 14.13 -1.37
N ARG A 281 27.34 13.45 -1.12
CA ARG A 281 28.60 14.05 -0.67
C ARG A 281 28.46 14.92 0.59
N ASN A 282 27.39 14.72 1.36
CA ASN A 282 27.14 15.45 2.59
C ASN A 282 27.72 14.67 3.79
N PRO A 283 28.63 15.27 4.59
CA PRO A 283 29.22 14.59 5.76
C PRO A 283 28.24 14.39 6.93
N ASP A 284 27.01 14.89 6.85
CA ASP A 284 25.99 14.69 7.87
C ASP A 284 25.56 13.22 7.98
N TRP A 285 25.69 12.46 6.89
CA TRP A 285 25.71 11.01 6.91
C TRP A 285 27.04 10.50 6.35
N SER A 286 27.89 10.00 7.25
CA SER A 286 29.25 9.55 6.90
C SER A 286 29.56 8.15 7.41
N ALA A 287 30.62 7.58 6.86
CA ALA A 287 31.02 6.21 7.09
C ALA A 287 32.52 6.05 7.24
N TYR A 288 32.94 5.35 8.27
CA TYR A 288 34.30 4.83 8.43
C TYR A 288 34.31 3.34 8.08
N PHE A 289 34.70 3.00 6.86
CA PHE A 289 34.61 1.64 6.35
C PHE A 289 35.73 0.75 6.89
N LEU A 290 35.39 -0.41 7.43
CA LEU A 290 36.32 -1.50 7.76
C LEU A 290 36.41 -2.49 6.59
N TRP A 291 35.26 -2.72 5.95
CA TRP A 291 35.12 -3.45 4.69
C TRP A 291 34.25 -2.63 3.73
N LYS A 292 34.72 -2.45 2.50
CA LYS A 292 33.99 -1.77 1.42
C LYS A 292 34.10 -2.58 0.14
N HIS A 293 32.98 -2.91 -0.49
CA HIS A 293 32.91 -3.75 -1.70
C HIS A 293 33.74 -5.05 -1.56
N GLY A 294 33.56 -5.76 -0.44
CA GLY A 294 34.28 -7.02 -0.16
C GLY A 294 35.79 -6.89 0.06
N LYS A 295 36.33 -5.66 0.14
CA LYS A 295 37.74 -5.39 0.40
C LYS A 295 37.93 -4.82 1.80
N ARG A 296 38.84 -5.40 2.57
CA ARG A 296 39.22 -4.91 3.89
C ARG A 296 40.09 -3.66 3.77
N ILE A 297 39.80 -2.64 4.57
CA ILE A 297 40.64 -1.44 4.68
C ILE A 297 41.67 -1.68 5.79
N GLU A 298 42.87 -2.13 5.41
CA GLU A 298 43.92 -2.60 6.34
C GLU A 298 44.36 -1.56 7.38
N GLU A 299 44.32 -0.28 7.03
CA GLU A 299 44.62 0.80 7.97
C GLU A 299 43.56 0.92 9.06
N HIS A 300 42.29 0.96 8.65
CA HIS A 300 41.15 1.06 9.56
C HIS A 300 41.03 -0.20 10.43
N ALA A 301 41.25 -1.39 9.85
CA ALA A 301 41.24 -2.66 10.56
C ALA A 301 42.32 -2.74 11.66
N ARG A 302 43.52 -2.20 11.43
CA ARG A 302 44.59 -2.14 12.44
C ARG A 302 44.23 -1.23 13.63
N ARG A 303 43.44 -0.19 13.39
CA ARG A 303 42.93 0.71 14.45
C ARG A 303 41.76 0.11 15.24
N CYS A 304 41.06 -0.87 14.67
CA CYS A 304 39.85 -1.43 15.25
C CYS A 304 39.93 -2.97 15.49
N PRO A 305 40.98 -3.50 16.15
CA PRO A 305 41.17 -4.95 16.29
C PRO A 305 40.03 -5.69 17.01
N ALA A 306 39.42 -5.11 18.04
CA ALA A 306 38.26 -5.68 18.73
C ALA A 306 37.01 -5.67 17.85
N THR A 307 36.82 -4.62 17.05
CA THR A 307 35.76 -4.58 16.05
C THR A 307 35.94 -5.67 15.01
N MET A 308 37.17 -5.86 14.51
CA MET A 308 37.48 -6.94 13.56
C MET A 308 37.25 -8.32 14.19
N ALA A 309 37.65 -8.53 15.44
CA ALA A 309 37.40 -9.78 16.16
C ALA A 309 35.90 -10.07 16.31
N ALA A 310 35.08 -9.07 16.61
CA ALA A 310 33.63 -9.22 16.67
C ALA A 310 33.03 -9.58 15.30
N LEU A 311 33.50 -8.92 14.23
CA LEU A 311 33.06 -9.22 12.86
C LEU A 311 33.41 -10.65 12.44
N ASP A 312 34.56 -11.20 12.86
CA ASP A 312 34.97 -12.59 12.55
C ASP A 312 34.05 -13.64 13.17
N VAL A 313 33.31 -13.30 14.23
CA VAL A 313 32.32 -14.19 14.89
C VAL A 313 31.00 -14.24 14.12
N ALA A 314 30.61 -13.16 13.46
CA ALA A 314 29.35 -13.09 12.72
C ALA A 314 29.43 -13.88 11.39
N PRO A 315 28.34 -14.52 10.94
CA PRO A 315 28.28 -15.26 9.68
C PRO A 315 28.17 -14.32 8.48
N GLN A 316 29.22 -13.50 8.29
CA GLN A 316 29.27 -12.47 7.26
C GLN A 316 29.05 -13.04 5.86
N ILE A 317 28.31 -12.28 5.05
CA ILE A 317 28.22 -12.55 3.63
C ILE A 317 29.60 -12.41 2.96
N ARG A 318 29.93 -13.32 2.04
CA ARG A 318 31.22 -13.32 1.33
C ARG A 318 30.99 -13.46 -0.16
N VAL A 319 31.20 -12.38 -0.89
CA VAL A 319 31.10 -12.31 -2.35
C VAL A 319 32.24 -11.44 -2.85
N ALA A 320 33.15 -12.01 -3.66
CA ALA A 320 34.38 -11.32 -4.03
C ALA A 320 34.10 -9.96 -4.67
N ASN A 321 34.82 -8.92 -4.24
CA ASN A 321 34.66 -7.53 -4.72
C ASN A 321 33.26 -6.91 -4.51
N ARG A 322 32.42 -7.50 -3.65
CA ARG A 322 31.08 -6.98 -3.36
C ARG A 322 30.77 -6.96 -1.87
N ALA A 323 30.97 -8.08 -1.19
CA ALA A 323 30.61 -8.26 0.21
C ALA A 323 31.70 -9.06 0.96
N PRO A 324 31.93 -8.81 2.26
CA PRO A 324 31.08 -8.04 3.17
C PRO A 324 31.24 -6.52 3.02
N ALA A 325 30.27 -5.80 3.57
CA ALA A 325 30.39 -4.41 3.96
C ALA A 325 30.35 -4.34 5.49
N ALA A 326 31.23 -3.53 6.09
CA ALA A 326 31.26 -3.28 7.52
C ALA A 326 31.85 -1.91 7.80
N MET A 327 31.23 -1.15 8.70
CA MET A 327 31.52 0.29 8.83
C MET A 327 30.94 0.89 10.12
N PHE A 328 31.61 1.89 10.69
CA PHE A 328 30.94 2.81 11.59
C PHE A 328 30.13 3.82 10.75
N SER A 329 28.82 3.83 10.91
CA SER A 329 27.94 4.81 10.28
C SER A 329 27.59 5.90 11.27
N ALA A 330 28.01 7.12 10.94
CA ALA A 330 27.80 8.32 11.74
C ALA A 330 26.69 9.17 11.13
N LEU A 331 25.70 9.53 11.94
CA LEU A 331 24.60 10.40 11.56
C LEU A 331 24.57 11.61 12.48
N LYS A 332 24.80 12.80 11.91
CA LYS A 332 24.83 14.07 12.66
C LYS A 332 23.45 14.49 13.18
N PRO A 333 23.40 15.45 14.11
CA PRO A 333 22.16 16.08 14.58
C PRO A 333 21.22 16.49 13.44
N HIS A 334 19.92 16.39 13.70
CA HIS A 334 18.83 16.79 12.81
C HIS A 334 18.89 16.24 11.38
N THR A 335 19.41 15.01 11.22
CA THR A 335 19.57 14.36 9.92
C THR A 335 18.57 13.21 9.77
N HIS A 336 17.91 13.14 8.61
CA HIS A 336 16.98 12.08 8.22
C HIS A 336 17.50 11.35 6.99
N ILE A 337 17.65 10.04 7.10
CA ILE A 337 17.88 9.15 5.96
C ILE A 337 16.50 8.73 5.43
N PRO A 338 16.14 9.10 4.19
CA PRO A 338 14.81 8.84 3.64
C PRO A 338 14.51 7.35 3.48
N ALA A 339 13.22 7.01 3.38
CA ALA A 339 12.74 5.65 3.18
C ALA A 339 13.35 5.00 1.92
N HIS A 340 13.99 3.84 2.07
CA HIS A 340 14.67 3.12 0.99
C HIS A 340 14.63 1.60 1.19
N ASN A 341 15.15 0.87 0.19
CA ASN A 341 15.25 -0.59 0.19
C ASN A 341 16.68 -1.03 -0.14
N GLY A 342 17.08 -2.17 0.41
CA GLY A 342 18.34 -2.83 0.18
C GLY A 342 18.45 -3.57 -1.14
N ALA A 343 19.67 -3.97 -1.50
CA ALA A 343 19.97 -4.59 -2.78
C ALA A 343 19.46 -6.04 -2.90
N THR A 344 19.49 -6.82 -1.81
CA THR A 344 19.19 -8.25 -1.86
C THR A 344 18.69 -8.81 -0.53
N ASN A 345 17.69 -9.71 -0.60
CA ASN A 345 17.15 -10.40 0.57
C ASN A 345 18.00 -11.64 0.96
N CYS A 346 19.11 -11.89 0.26
CA CYS A 346 20.07 -12.95 0.59
C CYS A 346 20.95 -12.62 1.80
N ARG A 347 20.89 -11.37 2.28
CA ARG A 347 21.59 -10.92 3.48
C ARG A 347 20.62 -10.25 4.44
N LEU A 348 21.01 -10.19 5.70
CA LEU A 348 20.40 -9.30 6.69
C LEU A 348 21.44 -8.25 7.07
N THR A 349 20.97 -7.04 7.35
CA THR A 349 21.81 -5.96 7.86
C THR A 349 21.71 -5.93 9.38
N VAL A 350 22.86 -5.72 10.02
CA VAL A 350 23.00 -5.72 11.47
C VAL A 350 23.53 -4.37 11.92
N HIS A 351 22.87 -3.77 12.90
CA HIS A 351 23.32 -2.58 13.61
C HIS A 351 23.73 -2.94 15.04
N LEU A 352 24.99 -2.71 15.38
CA LEU A 352 25.45 -2.62 16.78
C LEU A 352 25.48 -1.15 17.20
N PRO A 353 24.62 -0.72 18.13
CA PRO A 353 24.59 0.68 18.52
C PRO A 353 25.72 1.01 19.49
N LEU A 354 26.43 2.10 19.22
CA LEU A 354 27.65 2.49 19.96
C LEU A 354 27.47 3.83 20.65
N ILE A 355 27.02 4.85 19.91
CA ILE A 355 26.69 6.17 20.45
C ILE A 355 25.25 6.45 20.05
N VAL A 356 24.33 6.45 21.00
CA VAL A 356 22.90 6.64 20.75
C VAL A 356 22.36 7.71 21.68
N PRO A 357 22.21 8.95 21.21
CA PRO A 357 21.50 9.98 21.97
C PRO A 357 19.99 9.76 21.93
N ASP A 358 19.28 10.44 22.84
CA ASP A 358 17.82 10.45 22.88
C ASP A 358 17.22 10.94 21.54
N ASN A 359 15.97 10.59 21.26
CA ASN A 359 15.26 11.00 20.03
C ASN A 359 15.86 10.50 18.70
N CYS A 360 16.71 9.46 18.75
CA CYS A 360 17.05 8.67 17.57
C CYS A 360 16.01 7.55 17.34
N ARG A 361 15.54 7.40 16.10
CA ARG A 361 14.57 6.34 15.73
C ARG A 361 14.97 5.64 14.42
N PHE A 362 14.60 4.39 14.31
CA PHE A 362 14.80 3.54 13.13
C PHE A 362 13.51 2.82 12.77
N ARG A 363 13.06 2.91 11.52
CA ARG A 363 11.86 2.22 11.05
C ARG A 363 12.24 1.17 10.03
N VAL A 364 11.67 -0.04 10.15
CA VAL A 364 11.65 -1.06 9.10
C VAL A 364 10.20 -1.54 8.98
N GLY A 365 9.60 -1.35 7.80
CA GLY A 365 8.17 -1.59 7.59
C GLY A 365 7.30 -0.77 8.57
N ASN A 366 6.40 -1.44 9.30
CA ASN A 366 5.57 -0.79 10.33
C ASN A 366 6.22 -0.67 11.70
N GLN A 367 7.43 -1.22 11.88
CA GLN A 367 8.07 -1.32 13.19
C GLN A 367 9.08 -0.20 13.35
N VAL A 368 8.92 0.60 14.42
CA VAL A 368 9.90 1.61 14.84
C VAL A 368 10.62 1.09 16.07
N ARG A 369 11.95 1.04 16.03
CA ARG A 369 12.81 0.71 17.18
C ARG A 369 13.69 1.91 17.52
N GLN A 370 13.93 2.08 18.81
CA GLN A 370 15.05 2.88 19.30
C GLN A 370 16.25 1.95 19.45
N TRP A 371 17.44 2.50 19.25
CA TRP A 371 18.65 1.74 19.50
C TRP A 371 18.97 1.72 20.99
N THR A 372 19.42 0.57 21.48
CA THR A 372 19.99 0.43 22.82
C THR A 372 21.48 0.11 22.66
N PRO A 373 22.40 0.91 23.22
CA PRO A 373 23.82 0.64 23.13
C PRO A 373 24.16 -0.80 23.54
N GLY A 374 24.88 -1.50 22.67
CA GLY A 374 25.26 -2.90 22.89
C GLY A 374 24.21 -3.96 22.58
N GLU A 375 22.98 -3.58 22.21
CA GLU A 375 21.96 -4.54 21.76
C GLU A 375 21.82 -4.50 20.24
N LEU A 376 22.10 -5.63 19.58
CA LEU A 376 22.04 -5.72 18.13
C LEU A 376 20.62 -5.54 17.59
N LEU A 377 20.48 -4.79 16.51
CA LEU A 377 19.29 -4.85 15.64
C LEU A 377 19.66 -5.63 14.38
N ILE A 378 18.90 -6.68 14.06
CA ILE A 378 19.07 -7.49 12.86
C ILE A 378 17.79 -7.35 12.04
N PHE A 379 17.90 -6.92 10.79
CA PHE A 379 16.73 -6.59 9.96
C PHE A 379 16.95 -6.93 8.49
N ASP A 380 15.84 -7.14 7.79
CA ASP A 380 15.80 -7.24 6.34
C ASP A 380 15.74 -5.83 5.74
N ASP A 381 16.87 -5.33 5.23
CA ASP A 381 16.98 -4.00 4.62
C ASP A 381 16.21 -3.91 3.30
N THR A 382 15.77 -5.02 2.71
CA THR A 382 14.92 -4.99 1.51
C THR A 382 13.48 -4.61 1.82
N ILE A 383 13.06 -4.63 3.08
CA ILE A 383 11.82 -3.99 3.52
C ILE A 383 12.09 -2.49 3.68
N GLU A 384 11.13 -1.65 3.25
CA GLU A 384 11.31 -0.20 3.29
C GLU A 384 11.69 0.28 4.70
N HIS A 385 12.80 1.00 4.79
CA HIS A 385 13.35 1.45 6.06
C HIS A 385 13.94 2.86 5.99
N GLU A 386 14.01 3.53 7.15
CA GLU A 386 14.53 4.89 7.29
C GLU A 386 15.02 5.15 8.71
N ALA A 387 15.83 6.19 8.87
CA ALA A 387 16.52 6.49 10.11
C ALA A 387 16.56 7.99 10.39
N TRP A 388 16.36 8.37 11.65
CA TRP A 388 16.45 9.77 12.09
C TRP A 388 17.45 9.92 13.22
N ASN A 389 18.07 11.08 13.26
CA ASN A 389 18.71 11.63 14.44
C ASN A 389 18.10 13.01 14.69
N ASP A 390 17.05 13.08 15.52
CA ASP A 390 16.42 14.36 15.88
C ASP A 390 17.04 14.97 17.14
N SER A 391 18.18 14.43 17.60
CA SER A 391 18.91 14.92 18.77
C SER A 391 19.90 16.03 18.40
N ASP A 392 20.48 16.67 19.42
CA ASP A 392 21.57 17.64 19.30
C ASP A 392 22.97 16.98 19.31
N HIS A 393 23.03 15.64 19.28
CA HIS A 393 24.27 14.88 19.43
C HIS A 393 24.48 13.90 18.26
N LEU A 394 25.74 13.51 18.06
CA LEU A 394 26.12 12.53 17.04
C LEU A 394 25.57 11.14 17.41
N ARG A 395 25.02 10.42 16.42
CA ARG A 395 24.67 9.00 16.55
C ARG A 395 25.62 8.16 15.72
N VAL A 396 26.17 7.10 16.32
CA VAL A 396 27.05 6.15 15.63
C VAL A 396 26.63 4.72 15.91
N VAL A 397 26.47 3.94 14.84
CA VAL A 397 26.23 2.49 14.87
C VAL A 397 27.33 1.80 14.07
N LEU A 398 27.75 0.61 14.47
CA LEU A 398 28.50 -0.29 13.59
C LEU A 398 27.48 -1.04 12.74
N ILE A 399 27.62 -0.94 11.41
CA ILE A 399 26.80 -1.65 10.43
C ILE A 399 27.64 -2.78 9.84
N PHE A 400 27.07 -3.97 9.72
CA PHE A 400 27.66 -5.08 8.96
C PHE A 400 26.57 -6.02 8.44
N ASP A 401 26.92 -6.84 7.45
CA ASP A 401 25.98 -7.76 6.80
C ASP A 401 26.28 -9.22 7.13
N ILE A 402 25.22 -10.01 7.29
CA ILE A 402 25.29 -11.48 7.45
C ILE A 402 24.51 -12.18 6.35
N TRP A 403 24.82 -13.45 6.07
CA TRP A 403 23.94 -14.29 5.26
C TRP A 403 22.54 -14.38 5.88
N HIS A 404 21.50 -14.37 5.05
CA HIS A 404 20.16 -14.69 5.52
C HIS A 404 20.17 -16.10 6.16
N PRO A 405 19.70 -16.28 7.41
CA PRO A 405 19.93 -17.50 8.18
C PRO A 405 19.27 -18.75 7.56
N MET A 406 18.20 -18.56 6.78
CA MET A 406 17.51 -19.65 6.08
C MET A 406 18.15 -20.09 4.75
N LEU A 407 19.21 -19.43 4.27
CA LEU A 407 19.97 -19.93 3.13
C LEU A 407 20.86 -21.09 3.56
N THR A 408 20.70 -22.23 2.91
CA THR A 408 21.60 -23.37 3.00
C THR A 408 22.97 -23.04 2.42
N GLU A 409 23.98 -23.86 2.73
CA GLU A 409 25.33 -23.69 2.18
C GLU A 409 25.32 -23.74 0.64
N VAL A 410 24.64 -24.70 0.02
CA VAL A 410 24.55 -24.73 -1.45
C VAL A 410 23.89 -23.49 -2.05
N GLU A 411 22.90 -22.91 -1.38
CA GLU A 411 22.26 -21.67 -1.85
C GLU A 411 23.17 -20.45 -1.70
N ARG A 412 23.92 -20.33 -0.60
CA ARG A 412 24.92 -19.27 -0.42
C ARG A 412 25.99 -19.33 -1.51
N GLU A 413 26.46 -20.53 -1.83
CA GLU A 413 27.45 -20.79 -2.87
C GLU A 413 26.91 -20.38 -4.25
N LEU A 414 25.65 -20.71 -4.56
CA LEU A 414 24.99 -20.33 -5.81
C LEU A 414 24.72 -18.82 -5.90
N VAL A 415 24.31 -18.18 -4.81
CA VAL A 415 24.15 -16.72 -4.74
C VAL A 415 25.48 -16.03 -5.01
N ARG A 416 26.55 -16.46 -4.33
CA ARG A 416 27.91 -15.94 -4.55
C ARG A 416 28.32 -16.09 -6.02
N ALA A 417 28.26 -17.30 -6.57
CA ALA A 417 28.65 -17.57 -7.95
C ALA A 417 27.82 -16.76 -8.96
N THR A 418 26.54 -16.56 -8.69
CA THR A 418 25.65 -15.75 -9.56
C THR A 418 26.04 -14.28 -9.54
N GLN A 419 26.26 -13.69 -8.36
CA GLN A 419 26.67 -12.29 -8.25
C GLN A 419 28.06 -12.06 -8.86
N GLU A 420 29.01 -12.97 -8.62
CA GLU A 420 30.33 -12.95 -9.27
C GLU A 420 30.23 -13.06 -10.79
N GLY A 421 29.36 -13.94 -11.29
CA GLY A 421 29.07 -14.08 -12.72
C GLY A 421 28.45 -12.81 -13.32
N MET A 422 27.55 -12.14 -12.61
CA MET A 422 26.96 -10.86 -13.04
C MET A 422 28.02 -9.76 -13.13
N MET A 423 28.91 -9.65 -12.13
CA MET A 423 30.04 -8.71 -12.18
C MET A 423 31.01 -9.05 -13.31
N ALA A 424 31.33 -10.32 -13.54
CA ALA A 424 32.17 -10.72 -14.66
C ALA A 424 31.55 -10.37 -16.02
N TYR A 425 30.22 -10.38 -16.12
CA TYR A 425 29.49 -10.04 -17.33
C TYR A 425 29.34 -8.53 -17.56
N TYR A 426 28.98 -7.77 -16.54
CA TYR A 426 28.71 -6.31 -16.64
C TYR A 426 29.92 -5.43 -16.35
N GLY A 427 30.98 -5.98 -15.75
CA GLY A 427 32.15 -5.25 -15.25
C GLY A 427 32.27 -5.35 -13.73
N MET A 428 33.52 -5.44 -13.23
CA MET A 428 33.79 -5.67 -11.81
C MET A 428 33.28 -4.58 -10.87
N ASP A 429 33.09 -3.37 -11.40
CA ASP A 429 32.57 -2.20 -10.66
C ASP A 429 31.11 -1.88 -11.02
N ALA A 430 30.38 -2.80 -11.66
CA ALA A 430 29.00 -2.56 -12.09
C ALA A 430 28.08 -2.29 -10.87
N PRO A 431 27.23 -1.25 -10.91
CA PRO A 431 26.28 -0.96 -9.84
C PRO A 431 25.13 -1.96 -9.88
N LEU A 432 25.30 -3.08 -9.17
CA LEU A 432 24.28 -4.12 -9.03
C LEU A 432 23.27 -3.75 -7.93
N GLY A 433 22.59 -2.62 -8.09
CA GLY A 433 21.56 -2.13 -7.13
C GLY A 433 22.10 -1.64 -5.78
N GLU A 434 23.40 -1.37 -5.68
CA GLU A 434 23.93 -0.46 -4.66
C GLU A 434 24.08 0.89 -5.34
N PHE A 435 23.16 1.81 -5.06
CA PHE A 435 23.14 3.19 -5.55
C PHE A 435 23.17 4.13 -4.36
#